data_AF-A0A7J5EH80-F1
#
_entry.id   AF-A0A7J5EH80-F1
#
_cell.length_a   1.000
_cell.length_b   1.000
_cell.length_c   1.000
_cell.angle_alpha   90.00
_cell.angle_beta   90.00
_cell.angle_gamma   90.00
#
_symmetry.space_group_name_H-M   'P 1'
#
loop_
_entity.id
_entity.type
_entity.pdbx_description
1 polymer ?
#
loop_
_entity_poly.entity_id
_entity_poly.type
_entity_poly.pdbx_seq_one_letter_code
_entity_poly.pdbx_strand_id
1 'polypeptide(L)'
;GKLHVNGDGVAKDARAAHELFTRACDAGELRGCVQAALDLIYGDGVLKDQAAAIPLLVKACDGGDAAGCFHLGNAQWKGQGIAKDEVAGLANLHKGCDGGAPGGCTFAAQMYLDGAGTEKDPVKATSLFQRACEELDYADGCFHLGRHHLDGIGAAKDPKRAVELFQLGCDRDVPRACNALAKAYTEGTGVAIDKAQAKLLFDRACKAGVKEACNGGKKKRANGSLCSGHGSWGMVCNGTCLSTYNNRNHCGGCNNACNGICDMGRCQ
;
A
#
# COMPACT_ATOMS: atom_id res chain seq x y z
N GLY A 1 -10.41 -23.51 -15.25
CA GLY A 1 -9.60 -22.56 -14.49
C GLY A 1 -9.93 -22.63 -13.02
N LYS A 2 -10.90 -21.85 -12.55
CA LYS A 2 -11.18 -21.66 -11.11
C LYS A 2 -11.35 -22.93 -10.28
N LEU A 3 -12.07 -23.95 -10.78
CA LEU A 3 -12.24 -25.22 -10.06
C LEU A 3 -10.89 -25.91 -9.79
N HIS A 4 -9.94 -25.88 -10.72
CA HIS A 4 -8.59 -26.42 -10.53
C HIS A 4 -7.72 -25.54 -9.63
N VAL A 5 -7.95 -24.23 -9.55
CA VAL A 5 -7.27 -23.37 -8.58
C VAL A 5 -7.73 -23.71 -7.15
N ASN A 6 -9.05 -23.87 -6.97
CA ASN A 6 -9.66 -24.05 -5.66
C ASN A 6 -9.67 -25.51 -5.17
N GLY A 7 -9.64 -26.48 -6.09
CA GLY A 7 -9.87 -27.89 -5.79
C GLY A 7 -11.36 -28.24 -5.63
N ASP A 8 -12.24 -27.47 -6.27
CA ASP A 8 -13.69 -27.58 -6.12
C ASP A 8 -14.23 -28.72 -7.01
N GLY A 9 -14.33 -29.92 -6.46
CA GLY A 9 -14.81 -31.11 -7.18
C GLY A 9 -13.83 -31.68 -8.21
N VAL A 10 -12.63 -31.10 -8.32
CA VAL A 10 -11.50 -31.59 -9.13
C VAL A 10 -10.20 -31.45 -8.35
N ALA A 11 -9.17 -32.22 -8.72
CA ALA A 11 -7.85 -32.04 -8.12
C ALA A 11 -7.29 -30.65 -8.42
N LYS A 12 -6.60 -30.08 -7.42
CA LYS A 12 -5.87 -28.82 -7.60
C LYS A 12 -4.78 -29.01 -8.64
N ASP A 13 -4.81 -28.18 -9.68
CA ASP A 13 -3.87 -28.23 -10.78
C ASP A 13 -3.69 -26.84 -11.38
N ALA A 14 -2.65 -26.14 -10.92
CA ALA A 14 -2.37 -24.78 -11.38
C ALA A 14 -1.99 -24.74 -12.86
N ARG A 15 -1.36 -25.81 -13.39
CA ARG A 15 -0.98 -25.89 -14.80
C ARG A 15 -2.21 -26.02 -15.68
N ALA A 16 -3.11 -26.94 -15.34
CA ALA A 16 -4.39 -27.09 -16.05
C ALA A 16 -5.27 -25.85 -15.88
N ALA A 17 -5.22 -25.17 -14.73
CA ALA A 17 -5.93 -23.91 -14.52
C ALA A 17 -5.45 -22.84 -15.51
N HIS A 18 -4.14 -22.64 -15.62
CA HIS A 18 -3.53 -21.70 -16.56
C HIS A 18 -3.93 -21.99 -18.00
N GLU A 19 -3.81 -23.24 -18.45
CA GLU A 19 -4.18 -23.65 -19.82
C GLU A 19 -5.66 -23.35 -20.13
N LEU A 20 -6.55 -23.54 -19.15
CA LEU A 20 -7.97 -23.20 -19.31
C LEU A 20 -8.21 -21.69 -19.34
N PHE A 21 -7.46 -20.89 -18.57
CA PHE A 21 -7.56 -19.43 -18.63
C PHE A 21 -7.05 -18.87 -19.95
N THR A 22 -5.94 -19.40 -20.47
CA THR A 22 -5.40 -19.05 -21.79
C THR A 22 -6.42 -19.38 -22.89
N ARG A 23 -7.00 -20.58 -22.88
CA ARG A 23 -8.06 -20.94 -23.83
C ARG A 23 -9.29 -20.03 -23.75
N ALA A 24 -9.69 -19.62 -22.54
CA ALA A 24 -10.79 -18.68 -22.36
C ALA A 24 -10.43 -17.29 -22.94
N CYS A 25 -9.20 -16.82 -22.69
CA CYS A 25 -8.69 -15.59 -23.29
C CYS A 25 -8.70 -15.65 -24.82
N ASP A 26 -8.24 -16.75 -25.41
CA ASP A 26 -8.22 -16.96 -26.86
C ASP A 26 -9.64 -16.94 -27.45
N ALA A 27 -10.61 -17.47 -26.71
CA ALA A 27 -12.03 -17.42 -27.05
C ALA A 27 -12.70 -16.03 -26.83
N GLY A 28 -11.95 -15.03 -26.36
CA GLY A 28 -12.41 -13.65 -26.18
C GLY A 28 -12.92 -13.32 -24.77
N GLU A 29 -12.86 -14.26 -23.82
CA GLU A 29 -13.24 -14.00 -22.43
C GLU A 29 -12.13 -13.22 -21.72
N LEU A 30 -12.34 -11.91 -21.52
CA LEU A 30 -11.32 -10.99 -21.01
C LEU A 30 -10.83 -11.35 -19.60
N ARG A 31 -11.73 -11.86 -18.74
CA ARG A 31 -11.35 -12.37 -17.42
C ARG A 31 -10.38 -13.55 -17.51
N GLY A 32 -10.48 -14.37 -18.55
CA GLY A 32 -9.51 -15.41 -18.86
C GLY A 32 -8.13 -14.83 -19.15
N CYS A 33 -8.08 -13.73 -19.91
CA CYS A 33 -6.84 -13.01 -20.19
C CYS A 33 -6.19 -12.46 -18.92
N VAL A 34 -6.98 -11.84 -18.03
CA VAL A 34 -6.48 -11.34 -16.74
C VAL A 34 -5.90 -12.49 -15.91
N GLN A 35 -6.62 -13.60 -15.75
CA GLN A 35 -6.11 -14.71 -14.93
C GLN A 35 -4.85 -15.35 -15.52
N ALA A 36 -4.81 -15.59 -16.83
CA ALA A 36 -3.61 -16.12 -17.48
C ALA A 36 -2.40 -15.16 -17.33
N ALA A 37 -2.64 -13.84 -17.37
CA ALA A 37 -1.62 -12.84 -17.10
C ALA A 37 -1.13 -12.88 -15.65
N LEU A 38 -2.03 -13.03 -14.67
CA LEU A 38 -1.65 -13.15 -13.26
C LEU A 38 -0.84 -14.41 -12.97
N ASP A 39 -1.21 -15.54 -13.60
CA ASP A 39 -0.45 -16.79 -13.49
C ASP A 39 1.00 -16.59 -13.97
N LEU A 40 1.20 -15.86 -15.07
CA LEU A 40 2.53 -15.51 -15.58
C LEU A 40 3.27 -14.50 -14.68
N ILE A 41 2.56 -13.54 -14.06
CA ILE A 41 3.16 -12.55 -13.16
C ILE A 41 3.67 -13.20 -11.86
N TYR A 42 2.90 -14.14 -11.30
CA TYR A 42 3.22 -14.79 -10.03
C TYR A 42 3.93 -16.13 -10.17
N GLY A 43 3.88 -16.76 -11.34
CA GLY A 43 4.43 -18.10 -11.59
C GLY A 43 3.52 -19.22 -11.10
N ASP A 44 2.20 -19.04 -11.14
CA ASP A 44 1.23 -20.01 -10.67
C ASP A 44 0.91 -21.02 -11.78
N GLY A 45 1.46 -22.24 -11.65
CA GLY A 45 1.27 -23.32 -12.64
C GLY A 45 2.11 -23.17 -13.91
N VAL A 46 2.78 -22.03 -14.09
CA VAL A 46 3.72 -21.75 -15.18
C VAL A 46 4.97 -21.04 -14.67
N LEU A 47 6.03 -21.01 -15.48
CA LEU A 47 7.20 -20.20 -15.14
C LEU A 47 6.81 -18.72 -15.13
N LYS A 48 7.29 -18.00 -14.12
CA LYS A 48 7.08 -16.56 -14.01
C LYS A 48 7.68 -15.86 -15.23
N ASP A 49 6.84 -15.13 -15.95
CA ASP A 49 7.21 -14.33 -17.11
C ASP A 49 6.30 -13.08 -17.19
N GLN A 50 6.77 -12.00 -16.55
CA GLN A 50 6.00 -10.75 -16.52
C GLN A 50 5.88 -10.10 -17.91
N ALA A 51 6.81 -10.38 -18.84
CA ALA A 51 6.75 -9.82 -20.19
C ALA A 51 5.66 -10.51 -21.02
N ALA A 52 5.54 -11.83 -20.91
CA ALA A 52 4.47 -12.60 -21.56
C ALA A 52 3.07 -12.23 -21.05
N ALA A 53 2.94 -11.70 -19.83
CA ALA A 53 1.67 -11.25 -19.27
C ALA A 53 1.13 -9.98 -19.95
N ILE A 54 2.01 -9.10 -20.44
CA ILE A 54 1.64 -7.78 -20.99
C ILE A 54 0.64 -7.84 -22.15
N PRO A 55 0.83 -8.64 -23.22
CA PRO A 55 -0.14 -8.70 -24.32
C PRO A 55 -1.53 -9.17 -23.86
N LEU A 56 -1.61 -10.05 -22.86
CA LEU A 56 -2.88 -10.51 -22.27
C LEU A 56 -3.58 -9.37 -21.51
N LEU A 57 -2.81 -8.57 -20.75
CA LEU A 57 -3.33 -7.40 -20.03
C LEU A 57 -3.77 -6.29 -20.99
N VAL A 58 -3.04 -6.06 -22.08
CA VAL A 58 -3.44 -5.14 -23.15
C VAL A 58 -4.76 -5.59 -23.76
N LYS A 59 -4.87 -6.87 -24.17
CA LYS A 59 -6.11 -7.44 -24.71
C LYS A 59 -7.29 -7.28 -23.74
N ALA A 60 -7.07 -7.54 -22.45
CA ALA A 60 -8.10 -7.38 -21.43
C ALA A 60 -8.53 -5.91 -21.28
N CYS A 61 -7.57 -4.98 -21.15
CA CYS A 61 -7.87 -3.57 -20.94
C CYS A 61 -8.53 -2.92 -22.16
N ASP A 62 -8.02 -3.18 -23.38
CA ASP A 62 -8.61 -2.67 -24.62
C ASP A 62 -10.00 -3.24 -24.87
N GLY A 63 -10.28 -4.45 -24.36
CA GLY A 63 -11.62 -5.04 -24.32
C GLY A 63 -12.56 -4.44 -23.27
N GLY A 64 -12.07 -3.53 -22.42
CA GLY A 64 -12.85 -2.87 -21.37
C GLY A 64 -12.87 -3.58 -20.01
N ASP A 65 -12.01 -4.59 -19.79
CA ASP A 65 -11.89 -5.21 -18.48
C ASP A 65 -11.12 -4.31 -17.51
N ALA A 66 -11.81 -3.84 -16.46
CA ALA A 66 -11.28 -2.90 -15.48
C ALA A 66 -10.07 -3.45 -14.70
N ALA A 67 -10.06 -4.75 -14.39
CA ALA A 67 -8.94 -5.38 -13.69
C ALA A 67 -7.72 -5.49 -14.64
N GLY A 68 -7.95 -5.83 -15.91
CA GLY A 68 -6.95 -5.78 -16.96
C GLY A 68 -6.28 -4.41 -17.05
N CYS A 69 -7.07 -3.33 -17.08
CA CYS A 69 -6.55 -1.95 -17.08
C CYS A 69 -5.77 -1.59 -15.81
N PHE A 70 -6.25 -2.01 -14.64
CA PHE A 70 -5.51 -1.84 -13.38
C PHE A 70 -4.14 -2.51 -13.43
N HIS A 71 -4.08 -3.78 -13.82
CA HIS A 71 -2.82 -4.54 -13.86
C HIS A 71 -1.86 -4.01 -14.93
N LEU A 72 -2.37 -3.63 -16.11
CA LEU A 72 -1.57 -2.99 -17.16
C LEU A 72 -0.99 -1.65 -16.69
N GLY A 73 -1.83 -0.80 -16.09
CA GLY A 73 -1.41 0.50 -15.58
C GLY A 73 -0.35 0.38 -14.49
N ASN A 74 -0.50 -0.58 -13.57
CA ASN A 74 0.52 -0.86 -12.56
C ASN A 74 1.83 -1.40 -13.18
N ALA A 75 1.75 -2.29 -14.17
CA ALA A 75 2.92 -2.81 -14.87
C ALA A 75 3.71 -1.69 -15.57
N GLN A 76 3.02 -0.76 -16.23
CA GLN A 76 3.62 0.43 -16.85
C GLN A 76 4.21 1.39 -15.82
N TRP A 77 3.50 1.65 -14.72
CA TRP A 77 4.00 2.51 -13.64
C TRP A 77 5.26 1.94 -12.98
N LYS A 78 5.34 0.62 -12.77
CA LYS A 78 6.48 -0.03 -12.12
C LYS A 78 7.56 -0.53 -13.09
N GLY A 79 7.31 -0.54 -14.39
CA GLY A 79 8.20 -1.14 -15.39
C GLY A 79 8.32 -2.66 -15.25
N GLN A 80 7.23 -3.36 -14.91
CA GLN A 80 7.22 -4.81 -14.68
C GLN A 80 6.84 -5.55 -15.96
N GLY A 81 7.81 -6.23 -16.60
CA GLY A 81 7.58 -6.94 -17.85
C GLY A 81 7.44 -6.05 -19.10
N ILE A 82 7.39 -4.73 -18.91
CA ILE A 82 7.37 -3.70 -19.95
C ILE A 82 8.24 -2.52 -19.51
N ALA A 83 8.73 -1.72 -20.46
CA ALA A 83 9.41 -0.47 -20.15
C ALA A 83 8.50 0.43 -19.29
N LYS A 84 9.09 1.11 -18.31
CA LYS A 84 8.37 2.01 -17.41
C LYS A 84 7.81 3.20 -18.20
N ASP A 85 6.51 3.43 -18.07
CA ASP A 85 5.80 4.58 -18.63
C ASP A 85 4.72 5.02 -17.63
N GLU A 86 5.00 6.11 -16.91
CA GLU A 86 4.11 6.60 -15.86
C GLU A 86 2.88 7.32 -16.43
N VAL A 87 2.99 7.93 -17.62
CA VAL A 87 1.86 8.63 -18.25
C VAL A 87 0.84 7.61 -18.75
N ALA A 88 1.31 6.59 -19.47
CA ALA A 88 0.44 5.48 -19.89
C ALA A 88 -0.09 4.70 -18.69
N GLY A 89 0.76 4.49 -17.68
CA GLY A 89 0.38 3.82 -16.43
C GLY A 89 -0.77 4.53 -15.72
N LEU A 90 -0.67 5.85 -15.53
CA LEU A 90 -1.72 6.66 -14.92
C LEU A 90 -3.02 6.61 -15.74
N ALA A 91 -2.93 6.72 -17.07
CA ALA A 91 -4.10 6.66 -17.94
C ALA A 91 -4.85 5.32 -17.84
N ASN A 92 -4.14 4.19 -17.82
CA ASN A 92 -4.76 2.87 -17.68
C ASN A 92 -5.27 2.60 -16.26
N LEU A 93 -4.62 3.13 -15.22
CA LEU A 93 -5.16 3.08 -13.86
C LEU A 93 -6.48 3.85 -13.73
N HIS A 94 -6.59 5.01 -14.39
CA HIS A 94 -7.85 5.76 -14.49
C HIS A 94 -8.93 4.93 -15.21
N LYS A 95 -8.63 4.34 -16.36
CA LYS A 95 -9.58 3.42 -17.03
C LYS A 95 -10.03 2.28 -16.12
N GLY A 96 -9.10 1.70 -15.35
CA GLY A 96 -9.41 0.67 -14.36
C GLY A 96 -10.34 1.18 -13.25
N CYS A 97 -10.03 2.35 -12.69
CA CYS A 97 -10.89 3.01 -11.70
C CYS A 97 -12.29 3.31 -12.26
N ASP A 98 -12.35 3.85 -13.48
CA ASP A 98 -13.57 4.18 -14.20
C ASP A 98 -14.44 2.96 -14.47
N GLY A 99 -13.82 1.83 -14.82
CA GLY A 99 -14.47 0.53 -15.00
C GLY A 99 -14.79 -0.21 -13.69
N GLY A 100 -14.53 0.38 -12.52
CA GLY A 100 -14.90 -0.18 -11.22
C GLY A 100 -13.87 -1.09 -10.56
N ALA A 101 -12.60 -1.07 -11.01
CA ALA A 101 -11.50 -1.72 -10.30
C ALA A 101 -10.92 -0.76 -9.22
N PRO A 102 -11.14 -1.01 -7.92
CA PRO A 102 -10.71 -0.07 -6.87
C PRO A 102 -9.19 0.07 -6.76
N GLY A 103 -8.45 -0.98 -7.15
CA GLY A 103 -7.00 -0.96 -7.29
C GLY A 103 -6.53 0.14 -8.26
N GLY A 104 -7.26 0.38 -9.35
CA GLY A 104 -7.02 1.46 -10.28
C GLY A 104 -7.09 2.83 -9.59
N CYS A 105 -8.15 3.06 -8.82
CA CYS A 105 -8.34 4.33 -8.11
C CYS A 105 -7.23 4.59 -7.08
N THR A 106 -6.92 3.59 -6.24
CA THR A 106 -5.93 3.74 -5.18
C THR A 106 -4.51 3.93 -5.72
N PHE A 107 -4.15 3.28 -6.83
CA PHE A 107 -2.83 3.43 -7.45
C PHE A 107 -2.73 4.75 -8.21
N ALA A 108 -3.77 5.17 -8.94
CA ALA A 108 -3.83 6.48 -9.56
C ALA A 108 -3.72 7.61 -8.51
N ALA A 109 -4.40 7.45 -7.36
CA ALA A 109 -4.30 8.39 -6.25
C ALA A 109 -2.85 8.50 -5.74
N GLN A 110 -2.17 7.37 -5.57
CA GLN A 110 -0.76 7.36 -5.18
C GLN A 110 0.13 8.07 -6.22
N MET A 111 -0.12 7.86 -7.51
CA MET A 111 0.63 8.55 -8.57
C MET A 111 0.44 10.07 -8.54
N TYR A 112 -0.76 10.57 -8.22
CA TYR A 112 -0.99 12.00 -8.00
C TYR A 112 -0.30 12.55 -6.75
N LEU A 113 -0.15 11.75 -5.68
CA LEU A 113 0.63 12.17 -4.51
C LEU A 113 2.13 12.27 -4.83
N ASP A 114 2.62 11.32 -5.64
CA ASP A 114 4.02 11.22 -6.01
C ASP A 114 4.41 12.19 -7.14
N GLY A 115 3.44 12.62 -7.96
CA GLY A 115 3.68 13.34 -9.21
C GLY A 115 4.28 12.43 -10.29
N ALA A 116 3.87 11.16 -10.31
CA ALA A 116 4.32 10.17 -11.28
C ALA A 116 3.44 10.24 -12.53
N GLY A 117 4.04 10.52 -13.69
CA GLY A 117 3.30 10.68 -14.95
C GLY A 117 2.40 11.92 -15.02
N THR A 118 2.43 12.80 -14.01
CA THR A 118 1.61 14.01 -13.90
C THR A 118 2.16 14.94 -12.80
N GLU A 119 1.64 16.16 -12.68
CA GLU A 119 1.97 17.02 -11.54
C GLU A 119 1.31 16.53 -10.24
N LYS A 120 1.91 16.85 -9.10
CA LYS A 120 1.34 16.49 -7.81
C LYS A 120 -0.02 17.15 -7.61
N ASP A 121 -1.03 16.34 -7.30
CA ASP A 121 -2.40 16.81 -7.09
C ASP A 121 -3.05 16.05 -5.93
N PRO A 122 -2.80 16.47 -4.67
CA PRO A 122 -3.37 15.79 -3.51
C PRO A 122 -4.90 15.87 -3.45
N VAL A 123 -5.52 16.86 -4.11
CA VAL A 123 -6.99 16.98 -4.18
C VAL A 123 -7.55 15.86 -5.05
N LYS A 124 -6.98 15.63 -6.24
CA LYS A 124 -7.35 14.47 -7.08
C LYS A 124 -7.04 13.13 -6.42
N ALA A 125 -5.93 13.02 -5.69
CA ALA A 125 -5.64 11.80 -4.94
C ALA A 125 -6.73 11.51 -3.90
N THR A 126 -7.18 12.55 -3.19
CA THR A 126 -8.25 12.43 -2.18
C THR A 126 -9.57 12.02 -2.82
N SER A 127 -9.96 12.61 -3.96
CA SER A 127 -11.19 12.23 -4.65
C SER A 127 -11.16 10.80 -5.17
N LEU A 128 -10.01 10.31 -5.64
CA LEU A 128 -9.85 8.92 -6.05
C LEU A 128 -9.94 7.93 -4.88
N PHE A 129 -9.37 8.26 -3.71
CA PHE A 129 -9.57 7.46 -2.50
C PHE A 129 -11.03 7.50 -2.02
N GLN A 130 -11.69 8.65 -2.14
CA GLN A 130 -13.11 8.79 -1.84
C GLN A 130 -13.95 7.87 -2.71
N ARG A 131 -13.75 7.92 -4.02
CA ARG A 131 -14.41 7.01 -4.95
C ARG A 131 -14.14 5.54 -4.63
N ALA A 132 -12.90 5.17 -4.35
CA ALA A 132 -12.57 3.81 -3.96
C ALA A 132 -13.34 3.37 -2.70
N CYS A 133 -13.40 4.21 -1.67
CA CYS A 133 -14.07 3.90 -0.41
C CYS A 133 -15.59 3.89 -0.50
N GLU A 134 -16.18 4.97 -1.03
CA GLU A 134 -17.59 5.30 -0.89
C GLU A 134 -18.42 4.82 -2.07
N GLU A 135 -17.85 4.79 -3.29
CA GLU A 135 -18.55 4.36 -4.50
C GLU A 135 -18.27 2.90 -4.84
N LEU A 136 -17.02 2.45 -4.65
CA LEU A 136 -16.59 1.08 -4.99
C LEU A 136 -16.49 0.16 -3.76
N ASP A 137 -16.90 0.64 -2.59
CA ASP A 137 -16.94 -0.09 -1.33
C ASP A 137 -15.60 -0.69 -0.86
N TYR A 138 -14.48 -0.14 -1.34
CA TYR A 138 -13.15 -0.69 -1.12
C TYR A 138 -12.54 -0.22 0.20
N ALA A 139 -12.41 -1.15 1.13
CA ALA A 139 -12.00 -0.87 2.51
C ALA A 139 -10.59 -0.24 2.64
N ASP A 140 -9.62 -0.65 1.80
CA ASP A 140 -8.30 0.01 1.80
C ASP A 140 -8.40 1.46 1.30
N GLY A 141 -9.32 1.74 0.38
CA GLY A 141 -9.66 3.12 -0.02
C GLY A 141 -10.11 3.96 1.17
N CYS A 142 -10.92 3.39 2.06
CA CYS A 142 -11.37 4.07 3.28
C CYS A 142 -10.23 4.35 4.25
N PHE A 143 -9.27 3.42 4.39
CA PHE A 143 -8.07 3.67 5.17
C PHE A 143 -7.27 4.87 4.64
N HIS A 144 -7.04 4.92 3.32
CA HIS A 144 -6.30 6.03 2.70
C HIS A 144 -7.05 7.35 2.78
N LEU A 145 -8.37 7.37 2.54
CA LEU A 145 -9.19 8.56 2.71
C LEU A 145 -9.20 9.06 4.15
N GLY A 146 -9.30 8.15 5.13
CA GLY A 146 -9.22 8.48 6.55
C GLY A 146 -7.88 9.12 6.91
N ARG A 147 -6.77 8.62 6.34
CA ARG A 147 -5.44 9.26 6.49
C ARG A 147 -5.42 10.68 5.93
N HIS A 148 -6.01 10.90 4.77
CA HIS A 148 -6.07 12.23 4.16
C HIS A 148 -6.84 13.23 5.02
N HIS A 149 -8.01 12.85 5.54
CA HIS A 149 -8.75 13.70 6.47
C HIS A 149 -8.01 13.91 7.80
N LEU A 150 -7.30 12.90 8.31
CA LEU A 150 -6.54 13.02 9.55
C LEU A 150 -5.38 14.03 9.42
N ASP A 151 -4.70 14.02 8.27
CA ASP A 151 -3.52 14.85 8.04
C ASP A 151 -3.84 16.19 7.35
N GLY A 152 -5.04 16.35 6.77
CA GLY A 152 -5.42 17.51 5.95
C GLY A 152 -4.77 17.50 4.56
N ILE A 153 -4.60 16.32 3.95
CA ILE A 153 -4.01 16.16 2.62
C ILE A 153 -5.12 16.25 1.57
N GLY A 154 -5.06 17.24 0.68
CA GLY A 154 -6.01 17.39 -0.42
C GLY A 154 -7.45 17.75 -0.01
N ALA A 155 -7.72 17.83 1.29
CA ALA A 155 -8.96 18.29 1.91
C ALA A 155 -8.64 18.93 3.26
N ALA A 156 -9.61 19.65 3.84
CA ALA A 156 -9.48 20.18 5.19
C ALA A 156 -9.31 19.03 6.20
N LYS A 157 -8.48 19.27 7.23
CA LYS A 157 -8.26 18.32 8.30
C LYS A 157 -9.58 18.08 9.06
N ASP A 158 -10.01 16.82 9.11
CA ASP A 158 -11.20 16.37 9.81
C ASP A 158 -10.93 15.03 10.54
N PRO A 159 -10.46 15.10 11.79
CA PRO A 159 -10.19 13.89 12.57
C PRO A 159 -11.43 13.06 12.88
N LYS A 160 -12.64 13.67 12.91
CA LYS A 160 -13.89 12.94 13.17
C LYS A 160 -14.24 12.09 11.95
N ARG A 161 -14.20 12.71 10.76
CA ARG A 161 -14.40 11.97 9.50
C ARG A 161 -13.36 10.86 9.31
N ALA A 162 -12.11 11.12 9.70
CA ALA A 162 -11.07 10.09 9.68
C ALA A 162 -11.42 8.86 10.55
N VAL A 163 -11.95 9.07 11.76
CA VAL A 163 -12.39 7.98 12.66
C VAL A 163 -13.50 7.15 12.03
N GLU A 164 -14.51 7.80 11.43
CA GLU A 164 -15.60 7.11 10.72
C GLU A 164 -15.07 6.23 9.58
N LEU A 165 -14.13 6.75 8.79
CA LEU A 165 -13.53 6.02 7.67
C LEU A 165 -12.62 4.87 8.14
N PHE A 166 -11.87 5.06 9.23
CA PHE A 166 -11.09 3.98 9.84
C PHE A 166 -12.00 2.90 10.43
N GLN A 167 -13.13 3.27 11.01
CA GLN A 167 -14.14 2.32 11.47
C GLN A 167 -14.68 1.50 10.31
N LEU A 168 -15.07 2.16 9.21
CA LEU A 168 -15.56 1.48 8.01
C LEU A 168 -14.53 0.49 7.43
N GLY A 169 -13.27 0.92 7.30
CA GLY A 169 -12.20 0.03 6.85
C GLY A 169 -11.92 -1.12 7.83
N CYS A 170 -11.97 -0.86 9.13
CA CYS A 170 -11.73 -1.88 10.15
C CYS A 170 -12.85 -2.93 10.19
N ASP A 171 -14.11 -2.52 10.06
CA ASP A 171 -15.25 -3.43 10.02
C ASP A 171 -15.20 -4.37 8.82
N ARG A 172 -14.53 -3.94 7.75
CA ARG A 172 -14.24 -4.73 6.54
C ARG A 172 -12.86 -5.37 6.55
N ASP A 173 -12.35 -5.67 7.74
CA ASP A 173 -11.14 -6.45 7.99
C ASP A 173 -9.84 -5.86 7.44
N VAL A 174 -9.78 -4.55 7.13
CA VAL A 174 -8.50 -3.89 6.80
C VAL A 174 -7.71 -3.66 8.08
N PRO A 175 -6.61 -4.41 8.33
CA PRO A 175 -5.98 -4.40 9.64
C PRO A 175 -5.32 -3.05 9.97
N ARG A 176 -4.85 -2.34 8.94
CA ARG A 176 -4.26 -1.00 9.07
C ARG A 176 -5.30 0.04 9.50
N ALA A 177 -6.54 -0.09 9.06
CA ALA A 177 -7.66 0.76 9.49
C ALA A 177 -7.97 0.52 10.97
N CYS A 178 -8.04 -0.74 11.42
CA CYS A 178 -8.20 -1.07 12.83
C CYS A 178 -7.09 -0.49 13.71
N ASN A 179 -5.83 -0.58 13.26
CA ASN A 179 -4.70 0.01 13.97
C ASN A 179 -4.77 1.55 14.02
N ALA A 180 -5.22 2.21 12.94
CA ALA A 180 -5.39 3.66 12.93
C ALA A 180 -6.53 4.11 13.87
N LEU A 181 -7.65 3.38 13.86
CA LEU A 181 -8.76 3.61 14.78
C LEU A 181 -8.34 3.39 16.24
N ALA A 182 -7.57 2.35 16.52
CA ALA A 182 -7.04 2.09 17.86
C ALA A 182 -6.17 3.24 18.39
N LYS A 183 -5.34 3.82 17.51
CA LYS A 183 -4.56 5.03 17.84
C LYS A 183 -5.46 6.23 18.10
N ALA A 184 -6.50 6.44 17.29
CA ALA A 184 -7.47 7.51 17.50
C ALA A 184 -8.13 7.43 18.89
N TYR A 185 -8.61 6.25 19.29
CA TYR A 185 -9.16 6.02 20.65
C TYR A 185 -8.12 6.13 21.76
N THR A 186 -6.85 5.84 21.50
CA THR A 186 -5.78 5.98 22.50
C THR A 186 -5.43 7.44 22.76
N GLU A 187 -5.36 8.24 21.69
CA GLU A 187 -4.89 9.62 21.70
C GLU A 187 -6.03 10.64 21.88
N GLY A 188 -7.29 10.21 21.69
CA GLY A 188 -8.45 11.11 21.70
C GLY A 188 -8.59 11.93 20.42
N THR A 189 -8.04 11.42 19.31
CA THR A 189 -7.99 12.15 18.03
C THR A 189 -9.29 11.92 17.27
N GLY A 190 -10.18 12.92 17.26
CA GLY A 190 -11.47 12.84 16.55
C GLY A 190 -12.53 11.98 17.26
N VAL A 191 -12.19 11.35 18.38
CA VAL A 191 -13.08 10.52 19.21
C VAL A 191 -12.68 10.66 20.66
N ALA A 192 -13.61 10.41 21.60
CA ALA A 192 -13.28 10.37 23.02
C ALA A 192 -12.28 9.24 23.31
N ILE A 193 -11.40 9.47 24.29
CA ILE A 193 -10.42 8.46 24.68
C ILE A 193 -11.16 7.24 25.23
N ASP A 194 -10.88 6.08 24.64
CA ASP A 194 -11.35 4.79 25.13
C ASP A 194 -10.23 3.75 24.97
N LYS A 195 -9.51 3.53 26.07
CA LYS A 195 -8.36 2.60 26.09
C LYS A 195 -8.81 1.14 25.99
N ALA A 196 -10.03 0.81 26.43
CA ALA A 196 -10.55 -0.55 26.34
C ALA A 196 -10.85 -0.89 24.88
N GLN A 197 -11.56 0.01 24.18
CA GLN A 197 -11.84 -0.13 22.76
C GLN A 197 -10.55 -0.12 21.93
N ALA A 198 -9.61 0.79 22.23
CA ALA A 198 -8.31 0.81 21.57
C ALA A 198 -7.56 -0.52 21.69
N LYS A 199 -7.58 -1.14 22.88
CA LYS A 199 -6.93 -2.45 23.10
C LYS A 199 -7.56 -3.54 22.23
N LEU A 200 -8.89 -3.61 22.16
CA LEU A 200 -9.59 -4.60 21.32
C LEU A 200 -9.22 -4.45 19.84
N LEU A 201 -9.16 -3.21 19.36
CA LEU A 201 -8.79 -2.91 17.97
C LEU A 201 -7.32 -3.21 17.66
N PHE A 202 -6.40 -2.92 18.60
CA PHE A 202 -5.00 -3.32 18.47
C PHE A 202 -4.84 -4.84 18.45
N ASP A 203 -5.55 -5.57 19.31
CA ASP A 203 -5.52 -7.03 19.35
C ASP A 203 -6.03 -7.62 18.02
N ARG A 204 -7.12 -7.06 17.44
CA ARG A 204 -7.63 -7.44 16.11
C ARG A 204 -6.60 -7.20 15.01
N ALA A 205 -6.02 -6.01 14.95
CA ALA A 205 -5.00 -5.66 13.96
C ALA A 205 -3.74 -6.52 14.09
N CYS A 206 -3.31 -6.84 15.32
CA CYS A 206 -2.16 -7.70 15.59
C CYS A 206 -2.41 -9.13 15.11
N LYS A 207 -3.56 -9.72 15.43
CA LYS A 207 -3.96 -11.06 14.96
C LYS A 207 -3.97 -11.14 13.44
N ALA A 208 -4.33 -10.04 12.78
CA ALA A 208 -4.31 -9.91 11.32
C ALA A 208 -2.93 -9.48 10.74
N GLY A 209 -1.86 -9.50 11.54
CA GLY A 209 -0.47 -9.36 11.08
C GLY A 209 0.12 -7.95 11.13
N VAL A 210 -0.59 -6.95 11.66
CA VAL A 210 -0.04 -5.60 11.86
C VAL A 210 0.89 -5.60 13.07
N LYS A 211 2.20 -5.74 12.82
CA LYS A 211 3.22 -5.86 13.87
C LYS A 211 3.23 -4.66 14.82
N GLU A 212 2.95 -3.45 14.32
CA GLU A 212 2.87 -2.23 15.11
C GLU A 212 1.75 -2.26 16.14
N ALA A 213 0.68 -3.02 15.86
CA ALA A 213 -0.48 -3.14 16.74
C ALA A 213 -0.24 -4.09 17.92
N CYS A 214 0.65 -5.09 17.76
CA CYS A 214 0.87 -6.15 18.76
C CYS A 214 1.38 -5.69 20.12
N ASN A 215 1.99 -4.51 20.21
CA ASN A 215 2.44 -3.92 21.47
C ASN A 215 1.44 -2.87 22.03
N GLY A 216 0.19 -2.87 21.55
CA GLY A 216 -0.86 -1.93 21.96
C GLY A 216 -0.55 -0.49 21.56
N GLY A 217 0.08 -0.29 20.40
CA GLY A 217 0.48 1.04 19.92
C GLY A 217 1.56 1.73 20.75
N LYS A 218 2.13 1.07 21.77
CA LYS A 218 3.26 1.61 22.54
C LYS A 218 4.43 1.77 21.59
N LYS A 219 4.79 3.01 21.24
CA LYS A 219 6.12 3.31 20.71
C LYS A 219 7.10 2.68 21.69
N LYS A 220 7.94 1.73 21.24
CA LYS A 220 9.18 1.45 21.99
C LYS A 220 9.81 2.83 22.15
N ARG A 221 9.93 3.33 23.38
CA ARG A 221 10.83 4.46 23.62
C ARG A 221 12.18 3.93 23.18
N ALA A 222 12.62 4.35 22.01
CA ALA A 222 14.03 4.25 21.67
C ALA A 222 14.72 5.08 22.74
N ASN A 223 15.35 4.42 23.70
CA ASN A 223 16.49 5.04 24.39
C ASN A 223 17.55 5.22 23.30
N GLY A 224 17.52 6.39 22.66
CA GLY A 224 18.30 6.70 21.48
C GLY A 224 17.55 7.69 20.60
N SER A 225 17.85 8.98 20.82
CA SER A 225 17.73 10.11 19.88
C SER A 225 16.70 9.98 18.73
N LEU A 226 15.62 10.76 18.87
CA LEU A 226 14.82 11.21 17.73
C LEU A 226 15.70 12.03 16.78
N CYS A 227 15.84 11.60 15.53
CA CYS A 227 16.19 12.50 14.43
C CYS A 227 15.03 12.43 13.42
N SER A 228 14.30 13.54 13.26
CA SER A 228 13.19 13.69 12.31
C SER A 228 13.56 14.81 11.35
N GLY A 229 13.61 14.51 10.05
CA GLY A 229 13.81 15.51 9.01
C GLY A 229 14.34 14.88 7.72
N HIS A 230 13.47 14.71 6.72
CA HIS A 230 13.91 14.59 5.33
C HIS A 230 14.07 16.00 4.76
N GLY A 231 15.31 16.48 4.76
CA GLY A 231 15.76 17.69 4.08
C GLY A 231 17.17 17.43 3.56
N SER A 232 17.48 17.89 2.36
CA SER A 232 18.62 17.51 1.52
C SER A 232 20.02 17.84 2.06
N TRP A 233 20.15 18.28 3.31
CA TRP A 233 21.43 18.57 3.97
C TRP A 233 21.32 18.27 5.47
N GLY A 234 22.00 17.21 5.94
CA GLY A 234 22.47 16.98 7.34
C GLY A 234 21.47 16.99 8.51
N MET A 235 21.38 15.89 9.26
CA MET A 235 20.65 15.82 10.54
C MET A 235 21.36 16.62 11.64
N VAL A 236 20.60 17.46 12.37
CA VAL A 236 21.04 18.15 13.59
C VAL A 236 20.33 17.53 14.79
N CYS A 237 21.06 17.01 15.77
CA CYS A 237 20.48 16.41 16.99
C CYS A 237 21.11 17.06 18.25
N ASN A 238 20.27 17.61 19.14
CA ASN A 238 20.62 18.35 20.36
C ASN A 238 20.19 17.53 21.61
N GLY A 239 21.13 17.07 22.44
CA GLY A 239 20.79 16.46 23.75
C GLY A 239 21.90 15.68 24.45
N THR A 240 21.91 15.72 25.79
CA THR A 240 22.88 15.16 26.74
C THR A 240 22.59 13.70 27.15
N CYS A 241 23.66 12.95 27.48
CA CYS A 241 23.63 11.51 27.78
C CYS A 241 23.79 11.21 29.29
N LEU A 242 23.02 10.25 29.82
CA LEU A 242 23.10 9.77 31.22
C LEU A 242 23.45 8.27 31.27
N SER A 243 24.66 8.01 31.77
CA SER A 243 25.25 6.81 32.39
C SER A 243 25.25 5.43 31.69
N THR A 244 26.46 5.03 31.29
CA THR A 244 27.17 3.74 31.41
C THR A 244 26.48 2.48 31.95
N TYR A 245 26.45 1.41 31.14
CA TYR A 245 26.89 0.07 31.59
C TYR A 245 27.53 -0.72 30.44
N ASN A 246 28.61 -1.40 30.78
CA ASN A 246 29.66 -1.92 29.92
C ASN A 246 29.35 -3.38 29.49
N ASN A 247 29.59 -3.73 28.22
CA ASN A 247 30.67 -4.64 27.78
C ASN A 247 30.29 -5.48 26.52
N ARG A 248 31.15 -5.39 25.49
CA ARG A 248 31.23 -6.15 24.22
C ARG A 248 30.47 -5.61 23.00
N ASN A 249 31.18 -4.72 22.31
CA ASN A 249 31.46 -4.72 20.87
C ASN A 249 30.30 -5.09 19.93
N HIS A 250 29.45 -4.11 19.65
CA HIS A 250 29.15 -3.65 18.29
C HIS A 250 28.69 -2.19 18.42
N CYS A 251 29.52 -1.23 17.99
CA CYS A 251 29.13 0.18 17.97
C CYS A 251 28.10 0.40 16.86
N GLY A 252 26.84 0.36 17.23
CA GLY A 252 25.82 1.19 16.61
C GLY A 252 26.03 2.65 17.03
N GLY A 253 25.82 3.56 16.08
CA GLY A 253 25.69 4.99 16.34
C GLY A 253 27.00 5.78 16.30
N CYS A 254 27.05 6.76 15.39
CA CYS A 254 28.04 7.85 15.44
C CYS A 254 27.91 8.57 16.79
N ASN A 255 28.98 8.55 17.59
CA ASN A 255 29.09 9.37 18.78
C ASN A 255 29.74 10.70 18.40
N ASN A 256 29.13 11.81 18.84
CA ASN A 256 29.57 13.19 18.65
C ASN A 256 31.00 13.38 19.17
N ALA A 257 31.97 13.49 18.26
CA ALA A 257 33.29 14.06 18.54
C ALA A 257 33.95 14.71 17.31
N CYS A 258 33.17 15.15 16.31
CA CYS A 258 33.74 15.80 15.12
C CYS A 258 32.91 17.03 14.73
N ASN A 259 33.47 18.21 14.98
CA ASN A 259 33.00 19.48 14.41
C ASN A 259 33.63 19.69 13.02
N GLY A 260 33.39 18.76 12.09
CA GLY A 260 33.99 18.75 10.74
C GLY A 260 33.39 17.66 9.83
N ILE A 261 33.46 17.86 8.52
CA ILE A 261 32.85 17.01 7.47
C ILE A 261 33.45 15.58 7.53
N CYS A 262 32.59 14.56 7.54
CA CYS A 262 33.02 13.15 7.50
C CYS A 262 33.06 12.62 6.05
N ASP A 263 34.21 12.10 5.62
CA ASP A 263 34.38 11.31 4.39
C ASP A 263 34.97 9.93 4.73
N MET A 264 34.35 8.86 4.21
CA MET A 264 34.70 7.45 4.43
C MET A 264 35.15 7.07 5.86
N GLY A 265 34.40 7.51 6.87
CA GLY A 265 34.61 7.06 8.25
C GLY A 265 35.86 7.61 8.95
N ARG A 266 36.46 8.70 8.44
CA ARG A 266 37.44 9.51 9.18
C ARG A 266 36.94 10.95 9.32
N CYS A 267 37.16 11.54 10.49
CA CYS A 267 36.91 12.97 10.70
C CYS A 267 38.13 13.79 10.26
N GLN A 268 37.89 14.84 9.48
CA GLN A 268 38.84 15.93 9.23
C GLN A 268 38.44 17.16 10.03
#